data_AF-A0A921SPT2-F1
#
_entry.id   AF-A0A921SPT2-F1
#
_cell.length_a   1.000
_cell.length_b   1.000
_cell.length_c   1.000
_cell.angle_alpha   90.00
_cell.angle_beta   90.00
_cell.angle_gamma   90.00
#
_symmetry.space_group_name_H-M   'P 1'
#
loop_
_entity.id
_entity.type
_entity.pdbx_description
1 polymer ?
#
loop_
_entity_poly.entity_id
_entity_poly.type
_entity_poly.pdbx_seq_one_letter_code
_entity_poly.pdbx_strand_id
1 'polypeptide(L)'
;MTLTAAVDGSALGNPGPAGWAWFIDENRWAAGGWDSSTNNRGELQAVIELLTAARDEPDLHVLCDSKYVINSITKWMPKWKLQGWKKANKEDVLNRDQMERLDALMTAREQAGHRVRFEWVKGHSGHPLNEAVDDRARGAAEAMRAGRPVDAGPGLHGESLQEESPQGESPQAAEVTPSAEVPQTPAPRTVVVSCPLEAGLADAIVAEARETGRTAQDLLAHLIRTGWEARS
;
A
#
# COMPACT_ATOMS: atom_id res chain seq x y z
N MET A 1 5.05 -14.09 -19.20
CA MET A 1 4.15 -14.40 -18.06
C MET A 1 4.10 -13.15 -17.22
N THR A 2 2.92 -12.71 -16.77
CA THR A 2 2.79 -11.48 -15.96
C THR A 2 2.82 -11.85 -14.49
N LEU A 3 3.72 -11.22 -13.73
CA LEU A 3 3.77 -11.35 -12.28
C LEU A 3 2.78 -10.37 -11.66
N THR A 4 1.84 -10.84 -10.85
CA THR A 4 0.88 -9.99 -10.14
C THR A 4 1.27 -9.90 -8.68
N ALA A 5 1.38 -8.69 -8.14
CA ALA A 5 1.70 -8.42 -6.74
C ALA A 5 0.76 -7.35 -6.19
N ALA A 6 0.44 -7.42 -4.90
CA ALA A 6 -0.20 -6.34 -4.16
C ALA A 6 0.84 -5.59 -3.32
N VAL A 7 0.61 -4.30 -3.09
CA VAL A 7 1.48 -3.43 -2.27
C VAL A 7 0.62 -2.61 -1.32
N ASP A 8 1.10 -2.43 -0.09
CA ASP A 8 0.41 -1.58 0.89
C ASP A 8 1.37 -1.02 1.94
N GLY A 9 0.93 0.05 2.61
CA GLY A 9 1.61 0.68 3.73
C GLY A 9 0.64 0.97 4.87
N SER A 10 1.13 0.81 6.10
CA SER A 10 0.35 1.03 7.32
C SER A 10 1.09 1.96 8.26
N ALA A 11 0.37 2.85 8.96
CA ALA A 11 0.94 3.67 10.01
C ALA A 11 0.02 3.73 11.24
N LEU A 12 0.57 3.45 12.41
CA LEU A 12 -0.11 3.48 13.71
C LEU A 12 -0.02 4.89 14.31
N GLY A 13 -0.70 5.83 13.65
CA GLY A 13 -0.53 7.28 13.85
C GLY A 13 0.17 7.90 12.64
N ASN A 14 -0.12 9.17 12.33
CA ASN A 14 0.37 9.81 11.11
C ASN A 14 0.94 11.22 11.39
N PRO A 15 2.23 11.33 11.79
CA PRO A 15 3.26 10.27 11.81
C PRO A 15 3.19 9.35 13.05
N GLY A 16 3.74 8.14 12.92
CA GLY A 16 3.81 7.11 13.96
C GLY A 16 4.52 5.83 13.48
N PRO A 17 4.63 4.77 14.32
CA PRO A 17 5.21 3.50 13.90
C PRO A 17 4.54 3.00 12.63
N ALA A 18 5.34 2.65 11.64
CA ALA A 18 4.84 2.42 10.29
C ALA A 18 5.50 1.21 9.65
N GLY A 19 4.78 0.59 8.73
CA GLY A 19 5.18 -0.58 7.98
C GLY A 19 4.84 -0.44 6.50
N TRP A 20 5.51 -1.24 5.70
CA TRP A 20 5.26 -1.42 4.27
C TRP A 20 5.36 -2.90 3.96
N ALA A 21 4.63 -3.36 2.94
CA ALA A 21 4.75 -4.72 2.45
C ALA A 21 4.41 -4.81 0.96
N TRP A 22 4.96 -5.82 0.30
CA TRP A 22 4.46 -6.31 -0.98
C TRP A 22 4.26 -7.82 -0.92
N PHE A 23 3.27 -8.32 -1.64
CA PHE A 23 2.83 -9.70 -1.57
C PHE A 23 2.48 -10.25 -2.96
N ILE A 24 2.98 -11.44 -3.28
CA ILE A 24 2.61 -12.22 -4.46
C ILE A 24 1.94 -13.52 -4.02
N ASP A 25 2.61 -14.25 -3.13
CA ASP A 25 2.14 -15.46 -2.46
C ASP A 25 2.93 -15.70 -1.17
N GLU A 26 2.59 -16.75 -0.42
CA GLU A 26 3.20 -17.06 0.89
C GLU A 26 4.72 -17.31 0.83
N ASN A 27 5.26 -17.69 -0.34
CA ASN A 27 6.70 -17.89 -0.53
C ASN A 27 7.39 -16.66 -1.14
N ARG A 28 6.62 -15.65 -1.56
CA ARG A 28 7.12 -14.47 -2.26
C ARG A 28 6.45 -13.20 -1.75
N TRP A 29 7.01 -12.68 -0.67
CA TRP A 29 6.58 -11.43 -0.06
C TRP A 29 7.74 -10.81 0.72
N ALA A 30 7.66 -9.50 0.96
CA ALA A 30 8.53 -8.86 1.92
C ALA A 30 7.84 -7.72 2.65
N ALA A 31 8.30 -7.44 3.86
CA ALA A 31 7.83 -6.34 4.68
C ALA A 31 8.98 -5.65 5.42
N GLY A 32 8.74 -4.42 5.86
CA GLY A 32 9.68 -3.65 6.67
C GLY A 32 8.95 -2.52 7.39
N GLY A 33 9.67 -1.80 8.27
CA GLY A 33 9.05 -0.74 9.05
C GLY A 33 10.02 0.31 9.59
N TRP A 34 9.45 1.36 10.17
CA TRP A 34 10.14 2.44 10.85
C TRP A 34 9.46 2.78 12.19
N ASP A 35 10.24 3.27 13.16
CA ASP A 35 9.71 3.75 14.45
C ASP A 35 8.73 4.92 14.27
N SER A 36 8.95 5.76 13.24
CA SER A 36 8.08 6.88 12.92
C SER A 36 8.13 7.21 11.43
N SER A 37 6.99 7.09 10.75
CA SER A 37 6.78 7.51 9.36
C SER A 37 5.29 7.81 9.14
N THR A 38 4.88 7.97 7.88
CA THR A 38 3.48 8.22 7.48
C THR A 38 2.95 7.09 6.62
N ASN A 39 1.62 6.96 6.52
CA ASN A 39 0.99 5.94 5.65
C ASN A 39 1.48 6.07 4.20
N ASN A 40 1.40 7.28 3.66
CA ASN A 40 1.83 7.59 2.29
C ASN A 40 3.28 7.19 2.01
N ARG A 41 4.20 7.36 2.99
CA ARG A 41 5.59 6.91 2.83
C ARG A 41 5.70 5.39 2.82
N GLY A 42 4.92 4.70 3.66
CA GLY A 42 4.84 3.23 3.65
C GLY A 42 4.35 2.69 2.31
N GLU A 43 3.25 3.23 1.79
CA GLU A 43 2.66 2.83 0.52
C GLU A 43 3.64 3.04 -0.66
N LEU A 44 4.36 4.17 -0.69
CA LEU A 44 5.39 4.42 -1.71
C LEU A 44 6.58 3.47 -1.57
N GLN A 45 6.99 3.17 -0.34
CA GLN A 45 8.11 2.28 -0.11
C GLN A 45 7.78 0.85 -0.57
N ALA A 46 6.56 0.38 -0.33
CA ALA A 46 6.12 -0.93 -0.79
C ALA A 46 6.32 -1.07 -2.32
N VAL A 47 5.98 -0.04 -3.10
CA VAL A 47 6.24 -0.02 -4.54
C VAL A 47 7.74 0.00 -4.85
N ILE A 48 8.53 0.83 -4.17
CA ILE A 48 9.99 0.90 -4.37
C ILE A 48 10.64 -0.47 -4.16
N GLU A 49 10.28 -1.15 -3.07
CA GLU A 49 10.85 -2.43 -2.70
C GLU A 49 10.40 -3.54 -3.66
N LEU A 50 9.13 -3.55 -4.07
CA LEU A 50 8.65 -4.47 -5.11
C LEU A 50 9.38 -4.26 -6.44
N LEU A 51 9.51 -3.01 -6.91
CA LEU A 51 10.21 -2.72 -8.18
C LEU A 51 11.70 -3.03 -8.11
N THR A 52 12.30 -2.90 -6.92
CA THR A 52 13.71 -3.25 -6.68
C THR A 52 13.91 -4.76 -6.72
N ALA A 53 13.05 -5.52 -6.03
CA ALA A 53 13.10 -6.97 -6.00
C ALA A 53 12.79 -7.59 -7.38
N ALA A 54 11.74 -7.09 -8.06
CA ALA A 54 11.30 -7.59 -9.35
C ALA A 54 12.05 -6.96 -10.54
N ARG A 55 13.32 -6.56 -10.38
CA ARG A 55 14.11 -5.84 -11.39
C ARG A 55 14.12 -6.58 -12.75
N ASP A 56 14.30 -7.89 -12.70
CA ASP A 56 14.47 -8.74 -13.88
C ASP A 56 13.13 -9.29 -14.42
N GLU A 57 12.00 -8.97 -13.77
CA GLU A 57 10.68 -9.40 -14.21
C GLU A 57 10.17 -8.51 -15.36
N PRO A 58 9.87 -9.08 -16.54
CA PRO A 58 9.56 -8.29 -17.73
C PRO A 58 8.16 -7.67 -17.71
N ASP A 59 7.18 -8.31 -17.07
CA ASP A 59 5.79 -7.83 -17.00
C ASP A 59 5.28 -7.90 -15.55
N LEU A 60 5.14 -6.73 -14.92
CA LEU A 60 4.63 -6.61 -13.55
C LEU A 60 3.23 -5.98 -13.54
N HIS A 61 2.32 -6.58 -12.77
CA HIS A 61 1.00 -6.05 -12.49
C HIS A 61 0.87 -5.78 -10.98
N VAL A 62 0.70 -4.52 -10.62
CA VAL A 62 0.69 -4.06 -9.23
C VAL A 62 -0.72 -3.66 -8.83
N LEU A 63 -1.29 -4.38 -7.86
CA LEU A 63 -2.54 -4.03 -7.19
C LEU A 63 -2.22 -3.09 -6.03
N CYS A 64 -2.93 -1.97 -5.95
CA CYS A 64 -2.74 -0.98 -4.88
C CYS A 64 -4.06 -0.27 -4.61
N ASP A 65 -4.44 -0.14 -3.34
CA ASP A 65 -5.64 0.62 -2.96
C ASP A 65 -5.37 2.11 -2.70
N SER A 66 -4.09 2.51 -2.65
CA SER A 66 -3.68 3.90 -2.53
C SER A 66 -3.85 4.68 -3.82
N LYS A 67 -4.88 5.54 -3.82
CA LYS A 67 -5.01 6.61 -4.82
C LYS A 67 -3.84 7.58 -4.78
N TYR A 68 -3.20 7.76 -3.63
CA TYR A 68 -2.04 8.66 -3.51
C TYR A 68 -0.87 8.13 -4.34
N VAL A 69 -0.51 6.84 -4.18
CA VAL A 69 0.55 6.19 -4.96
C VAL A 69 0.25 6.22 -6.45
N ILE A 70 -0.94 5.77 -6.84
CA ILE A 70 -1.32 5.70 -8.26
C ILE A 70 -1.28 7.08 -8.91
N ASN A 71 -1.84 8.11 -8.27
CA ASN A 71 -1.80 9.47 -8.82
C ASN A 71 -0.38 10.04 -8.82
N SER A 72 0.44 9.73 -7.81
CA SER A 72 1.84 10.17 -7.76
C SER A 72 2.61 9.68 -8.97
N ILE A 73 2.52 8.39 -9.29
CA ILE A 73 3.23 7.77 -10.41
C ILE A 73 2.62 8.21 -11.76
N THR A 74 1.30 8.17 -11.90
CA THR A 74 0.65 8.32 -13.22
C THR A 74 0.33 9.74 -13.62
N LYS A 75 0.09 10.66 -12.66
CA LYS A 75 -0.41 12.01 -12.94
C LYS A 75 0.55 13.12 -12.52
N TRP A 76 1.23 12.96 -11.38
CA TRP A 76 1.97 14.06 -10.77
C TRP A 76 3.46 14.03 -11.07
N MET A 77 4.10 12.86 -10.96
CA MET A 77 5.53 12.67 -11.20
C MET A 77 5.98 13.22 -12.55
N PRO A 78 5.29 12.98 -13.70
CA PRO A 78 5.70 13.57 -14.98
C PRO A 78 5.76 15.11 -14.95
N LYS A 79 4.80 15.75 -14.27
CA LYS A 79 4.75 17.22 -14.15
C LYS A 79 5.82 17.74 -13.20
N TRP A 80 6.03 17.07 -12.07
CA TRP A 80 7.03 17.45 -11.09
C TRP A 80 8.45 17.34 -11.64
N LYS A 81 8.75 16.31 -12.45
CA LYS A 81 10.04 16.19 -13.15
C LYS A 81 10.32 17.40 -14.04
N LEU A 82 9.33 17.82 -14.84
CA LEU A 82 9.44 19.00 -15.70
C LEU A 82 9.64 20.30 -14.91
N GLN A 83 9.15 20.35 -13.66
CA GLN A 83 9.26 21.49 -12.76
C GLN A 83 10.43 21.38 -11.78
N GLY A 84 11.37 20.45 -11.98
CA GLY A 84 12.53 20.28 -11.11
C GLY A 84 12.18 19.85 -9.68
N TRP A 85 11.15 19.02 -9.52
CA TRP A 85 10.62 18.50 -8.25
C TRP A 85 10.09 19.56 -7.29
N LYS A 86 9.53 20.63 -7.86
CA LYS A 86 8.86 21.71 -7.12
C LYS A 86 7.38 21.77 -7.44
N LYS A 87 6.59 22.15 -6.44
CA LYS A 87 5.17 22.47 -6.58
C LYS A 87 5.02 23.88 -7.19
N ALA A 88 3.79 24.22 -7.58
CA ALA A 88 3.44 25.54 -8.12
C ALA A 88 3.76 26.71 -7.15
N ASN A 89 3.71 26.47 -5.84
CA ASN A 89 4.07 27.44 -4.80
C ASN A 89 5.58 27.50 -4.51
N LYS A 90 6.42 26.88 -5.36
CA LYS A 90 7.90 26.78 -5.25
C LYS A 90 8.44 25.93 -4.09
N GLU A 91 7.57 25.36 -3.28
CA GLU A 91 7.96 24.37 -2.27
C GLU A 91 8.37 23.05 -2.94
N ASP A 92 9.17 22.27 -2.22
CA ASP A 92 9.52 20.94 -2.66
C ASP A 92 8.32 19.99 -2.58
N VAL A 93 8.28 19.03 -3.50
CA VAL A 93 7.26 17.99 -3.54
C VAL A 93 7.34 17.13 -2.28
N LEU A 94 6.19 16.73 -1.74
CA LEU A 94 6.13 15.82 -0.60
C LEU A 94 6.71 14.46 -0.98
N ASN A 95 7.49 13.85 -0.09
CA ASN A 95 8.17 12.56 -0.31
C ASN A 95 9.07 12.56 -1.56
N ARG A 96 9.69 13.71 -1.86
CA ARG A 96 10.58 13.89 -3.02
C ARG A 96 11.66 12.81 -3.11
N ASP A 97 12.24 12.42 -1.99
CA ASP A 97 13.24 11.36 -1.89
C ASP A 97 12.74 10.02 -2.47
N GLN A 98 11.53 9.61 -2.11
CA GLN A 98 10.91 8.38 -2.62
C GLN A 98 10.44 8.53 -4.07
N MET A 99 9.95 9.71 -4.44
CA MET A 99 9.53 10.01 -5.80
C MET A 99 10.69 9.94 -6.80
N GLU A 100 11.84 10.52 -6.46
CA GLU A 100 13.05 10.46 -7.30
C GLU A 100 13.55 9.01 -7.43
N ARG A 101 13.50 8.21 -6.34
CA ARG A 101 13.87 6.80 -6.39
C ARG A 101 12.90 5.96 -7.24
N LEU A 102 11.59 6.19 -7.11
CA LEU A 102 10.58 5.55 -7.98
C LEU A 102 10.81 5.90 -9.44
N ASP A 103 11.08 7.17 -9.75
CA ASP A 103 11.33 7.61 -11.11
C ASP A 103 12.54 6.91 -11.74
N ALA A 104 13.64 6.78 -10.98
CA ALA A 104 14.83 6.06 -11.43
C ALA A 104 14.53 4.58 -11.72
N LEU A 105 13.78 3.91 -10.84
CA LEU A 105 13.39 2.50 -11.03
C LEU A 105 12.47 2.32 -12.25
N MET A 106 11.48 3.18 -12.41
CA MET A 106 10.55 3.15 -13.54
C MET A 106 11.30 3.39 -14.86
N THR A 107 12.21 4.37 -14.89
CA THR A 107 13.04 4.67 -16.06
C THR A 107 13.94 3.48 -16.42
N ALA A 108 14.59 2.87 -15.43
CA ALA A 108 15.45 1.70 -15.65
C ALA A 108 14.66 0.51 -16.22
N ARG A 109 13.44 0.26 -15.72
CA ARG A 109 12.54 -0.77 -16.26
C ARG A 109 12.14 -0.48 -17.69
N GLU A 110 11.75 0.75 -18.00
CA GLU A 110 11.41 1.15 -19.36
C GLU A 110 12.58 0.94 -20.34
N GLN A 111 13.80 1.30 -19.93
CA GLN A 111 15.01 1.08 -20.73
C GLN A 111 15.32 -0.40 -20.96
N ALA A 112 15.00 -1.27 -20.01
CA ALA A 112 15.10 -2.72 -20.16
C ALA A 112 13.97 -3.33 -21.01
N GLY A 113 12.99 -2.53 -21.47
CA GLY A 113 11.80 -3.03 -22.16
C GLY A 113 10.80 -3.72 -21.23
N HIS A 114 10.96 -3.56 -19.91
CA HIS A 114 10.05 -4.13 -18.91
C HIS A 114 8.83 -3.24 -18.72
N ARG A 115 7.67 -3.86 -18.54
CA ARG A 115 6.39 -3.18 -18.36
C ARG A 115 5.94 -3.29 -16.91
N VAL A 116 5.28 -2.24 -16.44
CA VAL A 116 4.55 -2.24 -15.17
C VAL A 116 3.19 -1.62 -15.39
N ARG A 117 2.16 -2.23 -14.80
CA ARG A 117 0.79 -1.71 -14.80
C ARG A 117 0.32 -1.62 -13.36
N PHE A 118 -0.37 -0.52 -13.04
CA PHE A 118 -1.00 -0.31 -11.75
C PHE A 118 -2.50 -0.44 -11.91
N GLU A 119 -3.11 -1.26 -11.06
CA GLU A 119 -4.56 -1.38 -10.93
C GLU A 119 -4.97 -0.87 -9.56
N TRP A 120 -5.91 0.10 -9.56
CA TRP A 120 -6.51 0.55 -8.33
C TRP A 120 -7.55 -0.48 -7.88
N VAL A 121 -7.31 -1.09 -6.74
CA VAL A 121 -8.30 -1.94 -6.07
C VAL A 121 -8.97 -1.14 -4.96
N LYS A 122 -10.23 -1.44 -4.67
CA LYS A 122 -10.90 -0.76 -3.56
C LYS A 122 -10.39 -1.38 -2.26
N GLY A 123 -9.88 -0.54 -1.36
CA GLY A 123 -9.56 -0.96 0.00
C GLY A 123 -10.82 -1.51 0.69
N HIS A 124 -10.63 -2.59 1.45
CA HIS A 124 -11.61 -3.41 2.18
C HIS A 124 -12.18 -4.61 1.39
N SER A 125 -12.23 -5.75 2.10
CA SER A 125 -12.77 -7.09 1.76
C SER A 125 -13.17 -7.37 0.30
N GLY A 126 -12.49 -8.34 -0.30
CA GLY A 126 -12.79 -8.88 -1.63
C GLY A 126 -11.58 -9.11 -2.53
N HIS A 127 -10.37 -8.80 -2.05
CA HIS A 127 -9.12 -8.96 -2.80
C HIS A 127 -8.08 -9.69 -1.93
N PRO A 128 -7.94 -11.02 -2.06
CA PRO A 128 -7.07 -11.81 -1.19
C PRO A 128 -5.61 -11.32 -1.14
N LEU A 129 -5.06 -10.87 -2.27
CA LEU A 129 -3.71 -10.30 -2.30
C LEU A 129 -3.62 -8.97 -1.53
N ASN A 130 -4.66 -8.11 -1.62
CA ASN A 130 -4.69 -6.83 -0.93
C ASN A 130 -4.84 -7.02 0.59
N GLU A 131 -5.70 -7.95 1.00
CA GLU A 131 -5.87 -8.32 2.41
C GLU A 131 -4.57 -8.89 2.99
N ALA A 132 -3.92 -9.80 2.27
CA ALA A 132 -2.66 -10.40 2.68
C ALA A 132 -1.51 -9.38 2.84
N VAL A 133 -1.48 -8.33 2.00
CA VAL A 133 -0.45 -7.29 2.10
C VAL A 133 -0.77 -6.25 3.18
N ASP A 134 -2.04 -5.90 3.39
CA ASP A 134 -2.47 -5.02 4.50
C ASP A 134 -2.10 -5.63 5.86
N ASP A 135 -2.43 -6.92 6.06
CA ASP A 135 -2.07 -7.65 7.28
C ASP A 135 -0.55 -7.62 7.55
N ARG A 136 0.27 -7.76 6.50
CA ARG A 136 1.73 -7.73 6.60
C ARG A 136 2.26 -6.34 6.89
N ALA A 137 1.76 -5.31 6.19
CA ALA A 137 2.15 -3.93 6.41
C ALA A 137 1.77 -3.46 7.82
N ARG A 138 0.56 -3.83 8.28
CA ARG A 138 0.09 -3.57 9.64
C ARG A 138 0.90 -4.34 10.67
N GLY A 139 1.19 -5.62 10.43
CA GLY A 139 2.03 -6.46 11.29
C GLY A 139 3.43 -5.86 11.49
N ALA A 140 4.03 -5.35 10.42
CA ALA A 140 5.30 -4.62 10.48
C ALA A 140 5.20 -3.35 11.35
N ALA A 141 4.17 -2.52 11.15
CA ALA A 141 3.95 -1.32 11.98
C ALA A 141 3.75 -1.67 13.47
N GLU A 142 3.03 -2.74 13.77
CA GLU A 142 2.81 -3.22 15.14
C GLU A 142 4.09 -3.79 15.78
N ALA A 143 4.95 -4.46 15.00
CA ALA A 143 6.27 -4.88 15.45
C ALA A 143 7.15 -3.68 15.82
N MET A 144 7.18 -2.64 14.97
CA MET A 144 7.89 -1.39 15.25
C MET A 144 7.37 -0.71 16.52
N ARG A 145 6.04 -0.60 16.68
CA ARG A 145 5.44 -0.04 17.91
C ARG A 145 5.84 -0.82 19.17
N ALA A 146 6.01 -2.13 19.05
CA ALA A 146 6.39 -3.01 20.15
C ALA A 146 7.92 -3.12 20.37
N GLY A 147 8.75 -2.47 19.54
CA GLY A 147 10.20 -2.62 19.58
C GLY A 147 10.68 -4.05 19.25
N ARG A 148 9.91 -4.78 18.45
CA ARG A 148 10.22 -6.16 18.02
C ARG A 148 10.76 -6.14 16.59
N PRO A 149 11.60 -7.13 16.20
CA PRO A 149 12.00 -7.28 14.82
C PRO A 149 10.78 -7.50 13.92
N VAL A 150 10.79 -6.84 12.76
CA VAL A 150 9.79 -7.05 11.70
C VAL A 150 10.10 -8.37 10.99
N ASP A 151 9.08 -9.17 10.73
CA ASP A 151 9.23 -10.30 9.82
C ASP A 151 9.39 -9.77 8.39
N ALA A 152 10.61 -9.88 7.87
CA ALA A 152 10.96 -9.36 6.56
C ALA A 152 10.39 -10.19 5.41
N GLY A 153 9.90 -11.41 5.68
CA GLY A 153 9.44 -12.35 4.68
C GLY A 153 10.56 -13.02 3.87
N PRO A 154 10.21 -13.97 2.99
CA PRO A 154 11.16 -14.77 2.21
C PRO A 154 11.77 -14.02 1.00
N GLY A 155 11.33 -12.80 0.70
CA GLY A 155 11.75 -12.07 -0.50
C GLY A 155 11.18 -12.68 -1.79
N LEU A 156 11.68 -12.26 -2.96
CA LEU A 156 11.11 -12.68 -4.26
C LEU A 156 11.59 -14.07 -4.71
N HIS A 157 12.82 -14.43 -4.38
CA HIS A 157 13.47 -15.67 -4.81
C HIS A 157 13.63 -16.71 -3.70
N GLY A 158 13.01 -16.48 -2.53
CA GLY A 158 13.04 -17.44 -1.42
C GLY A 158 14.40 -17.60 -0.74
N GLU A 159 15.32 -16.65 -0.93
CA GLU A 159 16.62 -16.66 -0.26
C GLU A 159 16.62 -15.64 0.88
N SER A 160 16.56 -16.17 2.10
CA SER A 160 16.84 -15.47 3.34
C SER A 160 18.17 -14.72 3.23
N LEU A 161 18.20 -13.44 3.59
CA LEU A 161 19.44 -12.77 3.97
C LEU A 161 20.05 -13.55 5.14
N GLN A 162 21.01 -14.43 4.87
CA GLN A 162 21.83 -15.10 5.87
C GLN A 162 22.86 -14.10 6.40
N GLU A 163 22.72 -13.66 7.64
CA GLU A 163 23.86 -13.18 8.42
C GLU A 163 24.55 -14.41 9.03
N GLU A 164 25.81 -14.67 8.64
CA GLU A 164 26.69 -15.70 9.23
C GLU A 164 27.08 -15.29 10.66
N SER A 165 26.93 -16.11 11.71
CA SER A 165 27.89 -17.15 12.20
C SER A 165 27.51 -17.56 13.66
N PRO A 166 28.09 -18.59 14.31
CA PRO A 166 28.24 -20.00 13.94
C PRO A 166 27.72 -21.02 15.02
N GLN A 167 27.39 -22.23 14.54
CA GLN A 167 27.48 -23.57 15.15
C GLN A 167 26.95 -23.89 16.57
N GLY A 168 25.97 -24.80 16.60
CA GLY A 168 25.70 -25.76 17.67
C GLY A 168 24.91 -26.96 17.13
N GLU A 169 25.50 -28.16 17.21
CA GLU A 169 25.02 -29.41 16.59
C GLU A 169 23.67 -29.96 17.11
N SER A 170 23.06 -30.76 16.22
CA SER A 170 21.80 -31.54 16.24
C SER A 170 21.80 -32.74 17.27
N PRO A 171 20.78 -33.63 17.42
CA PRO A 171 19.89 -34.17 16.36
C PRO A 171 18.41 -34.61 16.68
N GLN A 172 17.62 -34.77 15.60
CA GLN A 172 16.58 -35.79 15.27
C GLN A 172 15.31 -35.94 16.17
N ALA A 173 14.11 -36.35 15.73
CA ALA A 173 13.52 -36.83 14.46
C ALA A 173 11.96 -36.89 14.57
N ALA A 174 11.27 -36.90 13.42
CA ALA A 174 9.93 -37.45 13.09
C ALA A 174 8.70 -36.87 13.84
N GLU A 175 7.50 -36.69 13.27
CA GLU A 175 6.71 -37.62 12.45
C GLU A 175 5.51 -36.88 11.79
N VAL A 176 5.00 -37.46 10.70
CA VAL A 176 3.90 -36.97 9.83
C VAL A 176 2.55 -37.51 10.33
N THR A 177 1.45 -36.77 10.16
CA THR A 177 0.08 -37.33 9.95
C THR A 177 -0.90 -36.27 9.38
N PRO A 178 -2.00 -36.69 8.70
CA PRO A 178 -2.56 -35.95 7.55
C PRO A 178 -3.85 -35.15 7.80
N SER A 179 -4.20 -34.36 6.77
CA SER A 179 -5.40 -33.57 6.49
C SER A 179 -6.75 -34.10 6.99
N ALA A 180 -7.56 -33.18 7.50
CA ALA A 180 -9.02 -33.29 7.57
C ALA A 180 -9.66 -32.10 6.83
N GLU A 181 -10.61 -32.43 5.96
CA GLU A 181 -11.34 -31.58 5.03
C GLU A 181 -12.56 -30.92 5.72
N VAL A 182 -12.80 -29.62 5.46
CA VAL A 182 -13.93 -28.85 6.04
C VAL A 182 -14.83 -28.31 4.91
N PRO A 183 -16.18 -28.34 5.03
CA PRO A 183 -17.09 -28.05 3.93
C PRO A 183 -17.25 -26.56 3.65
N GLN A 184 -17.26 -26.19 2.36
CA GLN A 184 -17.48 -24.81 1.89
C GLN A 184 -18.95 -24.40 1.99
N THR A 185 -19.22 -23.27 2.64
CA THR A 185 -20.52 -22.58 2.68
C THR A 185 -20.56 -21.52 1.56
N PRO A 186 -21.67 -21.36 0.81
CA PRO A 186 -21.71 -20.41 -0.30
C PRO A 186 -21.64 -18.94 0.19
N ALA A 187 -20.80 -18.15 -0.49
CA ALA A 187 -20.55 -16.74 -0.19
C ALA A 187 -21.78 -15.85 -0.41
N PRO A 188 -21.95 -14.76 0.38
CA PRO A 188 -23.04 -13.81 0.22
C PRO A 188 -22.93 -13.04 -1.10
N ARG A 189 -24.07 -12.74 -1.72
CA ARG A 189 -24.16 -11.98 -2.96
C ARG A 189 -24.08 -10.48 -2.68
N THR A 190 -23.10 -9.80 -3.27
CA THR A 190 -22.92 -8.34 -3.21
C THR A 190 -24.01 -7.62 -4.01
N VAL A 191 -24.67 -6.63 -3.39
CA VAL A 191 -25.60 -5.70 -4.05
C VAL A 191 -24.87 -4.38 -4.30
N VAL A 192 -24.77 -3.98 -5.57
CA VAL A 192 -24.20 -2.69 -5.96
C VAL A 192 -25.31 -1.64 -5.91
N VAL A 193 -25.14 -0.64 -5.04
CA VAL A 193 -25.99 0.56 -5.00
C VAL A 193 -25.18 1.71 -5.58
N SER A 194 -25.62 2.22 -6.74
CA SER A 194 -25.06 3.42 -7.36
C SER A 194 -26.02 4.58 -7.14
N CYS A 195 -25.53 5.68 -6.56
CA CYS A 195 -26.29 6.92 -6.44
C CYS A 195 -25.57 8.03 -7.24
N PRO A 196 -26.28 8.76 -8.10
CA PRO A 196 -25.70 9.92 -8.77
C PRO A 196 -25.36 11.00 -7.75
N LEU A 197 -24.15 11.56 -7.85
CA LEU A 197 -23.72 12.69 -7.03
C LEU A 197 -23.89 13.99 -7.81
N GLU A 198 -24.50 15.00 -7.22
CA GLU A 198 -24.65 16.31 -7.85
C GLU A 198 -23.29 16.99 -8.06
N ALA A 199 -23.08 17.50 -9.28
CA ALA A 199 -21.89 18.26 -9.65
C ALA A 199 -21.93 19.65 -8.98
N GLY A 200 -21.43 19.72 -7.75
CA GLY A 200 -21.44 20.93 -6.92
C GLY A 200 -21.54 20.61 -5.42
N LEU A 201 -21.85 19.37 -5.07
CA LEU A 201 -21.98 18.94 -3.68
C LEU A 201 -20.70 19.18 -2.87
N ALA A 202 -19.54 18.93 -3.47
CA ALA A 202 -18.25 19.15 -2.82
C ALA A 202 -18.02 20.64 -2.51
N ASP A 203 -18.37 21.53 -3.44
CA ASP A 203 -18.23 22.98 -3.27
C ASP A 203 -19.18 23.51 -2.20
N ALA A 204 -20.42 22.98 -2.14
CA ALA A 204 -21.39 23.30 -1.10
C ALA A 204 -20.90 22.91 0.30
N ILE A 205 -20.34 21.71 0.47
CA ILE A 205 -19.78 21.25 1.75
C ILE A 205 -18.60 22.14 2.17
N VAL A 206 -17.75 22.54 1.22
CA VAL A 206 -16.61 23.41 1.53
C VAL A 206 -17.06 24.82 1.93
N ALA A 207 -18.09 25.36 1.28
CA ALA A 207 -18.66 26.66 1.64
C ALA A 207 -19.28 26.64 3.05
N GLU A 208 -20.11 25.63 3.34
CA GLU A 208 -20.78 25.47 4.63
C GLU A 208 -19.79 25.22 5.78
N ALA A 209 -18.71 24.48 5.52
CA ALA A 209 -17.65 24.27 6.51
C ALA A 209 -16.98 25.60 6.90
N ARG A 210 -16.77 26.50 5.93
CA ARG A 210 -16.21 27.84 6.20
C ARG A 210 -17.16 28.71 7.01
N GLU A 211 -18.46 28.67 6.71
CA GLU A 211 -19.48 29.44 7.46
C GLU A 211 -19.63 28.96 8.91
N THR A 212 -19.51 27.64 9.14
CA THR A 212 -19.65 27.03 10.45
C THR A 212 -18.34 26.94 11.25
N GLY A 213 -17.24 27.46 10.72
CA GLY A 213 -15.92 27.42 11.36
C GLY A 213 -15.34 26.01 11.52
N ARG A 214 -15.78 25.06 10.67
CA ARG A 214 -15.34 23.65 10.67
C ARG A 214 -14.40 23.36 9.51
N THR A 215 -13.65 22.28 9.60
CA THR A 215 -12.99 21.76 8.40
C THR A 215 -14.00 21.04 7.50
N ALA A 216 -13.76 21.01 6.19
CA ALA A 216 -14.62 20.30 5.24
C ALA A 216 -14.71 18.79 5.57
N GLN A 217 -13.65 18.23 6.14
CA GLN A 217 -13.60 16.83 6.58
C GLN A 217 -14.50 16.57 7.80
N ASP A 218 -14.50 17.48 8.78
CA ASP A 218 -15.36 17.37 9.97
C ASP A 218 -16.84 17.50 9.61
N LEU A 219 -17.18 18.43 8.71
CA LEU A 219 -18.55 18.60 8.24
C LEU A 219 -19.02 17.38 7.45
N LEU A 220 -18.20 16.87 6.54
CA LEU A 220 -18.51 15.64 5.79
C LEU A 220 -18.71 14.43 6.71
N ALA A 221 -17.83 14.25 7.71
CA ALA A 221 -17.95 13.16 8.67
C ALA A 221 -19.22 13.28 9.54
N HIS A 222 -19.65 14.52 9.86
CA HIS A 222 -20.91 14.76 10.53
C HIS A 222 -22.10 14.37 9.66
N LEU A 223 -22.15 14.83 8.41
CA LEU A 223 -23.23 14.55 7.45
C LEU A 223 -23.39 13.06 7.13
N ILE A 224 -22.28 12.31 7.06
CA ILE A 224 -22.31 10.85 6.88
C ILE A 224 -22.97 10.15 8.08
N ARG A 225 -22.76 10.66 9.30
CA ARG A 225 -23.32 10.07 10.53
C ARG A 225 -24.79 10.41 10.74
N THR A 226 -25.21 11.63 10.38
CA THR A 226 -26.58 12.11 10.64
C THR A 226 -27.53 11.88 9.46
N GLY A 227 -27.01 11.48 8.30
CA GLY A 227 -27.77 11.47 7.06
C GLY A 227 -27.86 12.89 6.48
N TRP A 228 -27.70 13.00 5.16
CA TRP A 228 -27.76 14.27 4.44
C TRP A 228 -29.15 14.96 4.54
N GLU A 229 -30.20 14.20 4.87
CA GLU A 229 -31.59 14.66 4.98
C GLU A 229 -31.89 15.48 6.25
N ALA A 230 -30.93 15.63 7.17
CA ALA A 230 -31.08 16.48 8.36
C ALA A 230 -31.05 18.01 8.05
N ARG A 231 -31.03 18.40 6.77
CA ARG A 231 -31.22 19.77 6.30
C ARG A 231 -32.71 20.16 6.38
N SER A 232 -33.25 20.29 7.59
CA SER A 232 -34.56 20.91 7.86
C SER A 232 -34.40 22.06 8.84
#